data_AF-A0A349W102-F1
#
_entry.id   AF-A0A349W102-F1
#
_cell.length_a   1.000
_cell.length_b   1.000
_cell.length_c   1.000
_cell.angle_alpha   90.00
_cell.angle_beta   90.00
_cell.angle_gamma   90.00
#
_symmetry.space_group_name_H-M   'P 1'
#
loop_
_entity.id
_entity.type
_entity.pdbx_description
1 polymer ?
#
loop_
_entity_poly.entity_id
_entity_poly.type
_entity_poly.pdbx_seq_one_letter_code
_entity_poly.pdbx_strand_id
1 'polypeptide(L)'
;MGSKLSGKDLIKIGFPQNNIVNTALGLITRYRKKENKETILLELAELLEAPERFMKHKIWGKLSEGLVQPIEIRVRELSAHGAPFNIFGANEIDEQAKRQLYDALQLPISRQGALMPDAHTGYGLPIGGVLATENAVIPYGVGVDIGCRMSLSIFDLPGSYFKGREFQLRNILKENTKFGLTDTHREKSDHIIFSRTEFQEIPLLKSLLGKAYRQFGTSGSGNHFVEMGIVELHTVRNEWGMDPGQYLGILSHSGSRGLGAHIAKHYTSLAAQLCPLPRHVQHLAWLDLSTQEGQEYWMAMNLAGDYAQACHTDIHRRLAKALGCNPVVTIENHHNFAWKEFVNGEECIVHRKGATPAGKGVLGVIPGSMTAPGFIVEGRGNPLSLQSASHGAGRVMSRSACKNNLTKSAMLKELEACGVELIGGALDESPRAYKDIHRVMKLQEELVNVLGTFSPKIVRMDK
;
A
#
# COMPACT_ATOMS: atom_id res chain seq x y z
N MET A 1 -6.91 36.90 19.86
CA MET A 1 -6.51 35.78 18.97
C MET A 1 -5.30 36.25 18.18
N GLY A 2 -4.10 35.77 18.50
CA GLY A 2 -2.88 36.18 17.77
C GLY A 2 -2.95 35.74 16.30
N SER A 3 -2.70 36.66 15.37
CA SER A 3 -2.71 36.38 13.93
C SER A 3 -1.75 35.24 13.61
N LYS A 4 -2.23 34.21 12.92
CA LYS A 4 -1.45 33.03 12.55
C LYS A 4 -0.29 33.44 11.64
N LEU A 5 0.94 33.18 12.07
CA LEU A 5 2.16 33.45 11.30
C LEU A 5 2.13 32.64 10.00
N SER A 6 2.43 33.28 8.87
CA SER A 6 2.36 32.67 7.54
C SER A 6 3.73 32.65 6.86
N GLY A 7 3.91 31.79 5.86
CA GLY A 7 5.16 31.77 5.08
C GLY A 7 5.47 33.09 4.39
N LYS A 8 4.43 33.87 4.02
CA LYS A 8 4.60 35.21 3.45
C LYS A 8 5.26 36.18 4.45
N ASP A 9 4.96 36.03 5.74
CA ASP A 9 5.58 36.86 6.79
C ASP A 9 7.08 36.54 6.92
N LEU A 10 7.46 35.26 6.82
CA LEU A 10 8.86 34.83 6.89
C LEU A 10 9.67 35.26 5.66
N ILE A 11 9.09 35.15 4.48
CA ILE A 11 9.73 35.63 3.24
C ILE A 11 9.95 37.15 3.30
N LYS A 12 9.01 37.91 3.90
CA LYS A 12 9.13 39.37 4.06
C LYS A 12 10.33 39.79 4.92
N ILE A 13 10.71 38.98 5.91
CA ILE A 13 11.87 39.26 6.78
C ILE A 13 13.18 38.68 6.23
N GLY A 14 13.19 38.10 5.03
CA GLY A 14 14.41 37.65 4.35
C GLY A 14 14.68 36.15 4.38
N PHE A 15 13.74 35.31 4.81
CA PHE A 15 13.92 33.86 4.69
C PHE A 15 14.01 33.44 3.21
N PRO A 16 14.93 32.51 2.86
CA PRO A 16 15.00 31.97 1.51
C PRO A 16 13.71 31.23 1.15
N GLN A 17 13.28 31.34 -0.10
CA GLN A 17 12.07 30.65 -0.60
C GLN A 17 12.33 29.16 -0.87
N ASN A 18 12.74 28.44 0.17
CA ASN A 18 13.00 27.01 0.16
C ASN A 18 12.37 26.34 1.40
N ASN A 19 12.72 25.08 1.67
CA ASN A 19 12.12 24.30 2.75
C ASN A 19 12.37 24.87 4.16
N ILE A 20 13.31 25.80 4.33
CA ILE A 20 13.61 26.48 5.60
C ILE A 20 12.38 27.23 6.13
N VAL A 21 11.55 27.80 5.24
CA VAL A 21 10.28 28.45 5.62
C VAL A 21 9.31 27.45 6.25
N ASN A 22 9.21 26.25 5.69
CA ASN A 22 8.33 25.21 6.22
C ASN A 22 8.86 24.67 7.55
N THR A 23 10.17 24.49 7.67
CA THR A 23 10.85 24.12 8.92
C THR A 23 10.57 25.15 10.01
N ALA A 24 10.71 26.45 9.72
CA ALA A 24 10.41 27.52 10.65
C ALA A 24 8.94 27.48 11.12
N LEU A 25 7.98 27.39 10.18
CA LEU A 25 6.55 27.31 10.51
C LEU A 25 6.21 26.07 11.35
N GLY A 26 6.86 24.93 11.08
CA GLY A 26 6.74 23.71 11.86
C GLY A 26 7.23 23.88 13.29
N LEU A 27 8.42 24.47 13.48
CA LEU A 27 9.00 24.76 14.79
C LEU A 27 8.14 25.74 15.59
N ILE A 28 7.64 26.80 14.96
CA ILE A 28 6.73 27.77 15.58
C ILE A 28 5.44 27.07 16.05
N THR A 29 4.85 26.25 15.18
CA THR A 29 3.61 25.54 15.50
C THR A 29 3.81 24.55 16.65
N ARG A 30 4.99 23.93 16.73
CA ARG A 30 5.32 22.92 17.74
C ARG A 30 5.68 23.54 19.09
N TYR A 31 6.50 24.59 19.10
CA TYR A 31 7.12 25.10 20.33
C TYR A 31 6.65 26.50 20.75
N ARG A 32 6.18 27.34 19.81
CA ARG A 32 5.88 28.77 20.05
C ARG A 32 4.42 29.14 19.73
N LYS A 33 3.51 28.16 19.72
CA LYS A 33 2.10 28.34 19.26
C LYS A 33 1.31 29.43 19.99
N LYS A 34 1.64 29.70 21.26
CA LYS A 34 0.91 30.66 22.11
C LYS A 34 1.56 32.05 22.16
N GLU A 35 2.70 32.24 21.49
CA GLU A 35 3.48 33.47 21.58
C GLU A 35 3.05 34.51 20.56
N ASN A 36 3.43 35.76 20.83
CA ASN A 36 3.10 36.90 19.96
C ASN A 36 3.89 36.79 18.64
N LYS A 37 3.18 37.02 17.52
CA LYS A 37 3.75 37.05 16.17
C LYS A 37 4.94 37.99 16.04
N GLU A 38 4.88 39.19 16.62
CA GLU A 38 5.95 40.18 16.51
C GLU A 38 7.23 39.70 17.21
N THR A 39 7.10 39.09 18.38
CA THR A 39 8.22 38.52 19.13
C THR A 39 8.90 37.40 18.35
N ILE A 40 8.12 36.50 17.74
CA ILE A 40 8.66 35.41 16.93
C ILE A 40 9.38 35.94 15.69
N LEU A 41 8.83 36.96 15.02
CA LEU A 41 9.46 37.55 13.84
C LEU A 41 10.78 38.26 14.17
N LEU A 42 10.88 38.92 15.34
CA LEU A 42 12.12 39.53 15.80
C LEU A 42 13.22 38.48 16.03
N GLU A 43 12.91 37.40 16.77
CA GLU A 43 13.89 36.31 16.97
C GLU A 43 14.33 35.66 15.65
N LEU A 44 13.40 35.49 14.71
CA LEU A 44 13.71 34.91 13.40
C LEU A 44 14.53 35.86 12.53
N ALA A 45 14.39 37.17 12.69
CA ALA A 45 15.25 38.16 12.04
C ALA A 45 16.67 38.12 12.62
N GLU A 46 16.82 38.06 13.96
CA GLU A 46 18.14 37.90 14.60
C GLU A 46 18.84 36.60 14.17
N LEU A 47 18.07 35.53 14.02
CA LEU A 47 18.56 34.25 13.53
C LEU A 47 19.06 34.35 12.08
N LEU A 48 18.35 35.07 11.20
CA LEU A 48 18.81 35.31 9.83
C LEU A 48 20.09 36.13 9.76
N GLU A 49 20.24 37.12 10.64
CA GLU A 49 21.45 37.97 10.69
C GLU A 49 22.67 37.20 11.20
N ALA A 50 22.50 36.32 12.18
CA ALA A 50 23.60 35.60 12.81
C ALA A 50 23.26 34.11 13.07
N PRO A 51 23.06 33.30 12.01
CA PRO A 51 22.55 31.95 12.16
C PRO A 51 23.51 31.07 12.97
N GLU A 52 24.81 31.26 12.87
CA GLU A 52 25.81 30.48 13.64
C GLU A 52 25.60 30.53 15.16
N ARG A 53 25.07 31.64 15.71
CA ARG A 53 24.79 31.78 17.15
C ARG A 53 23.69 30.85 17.63
N PHE A 54 22.81 30.45 16.72
CA PHE A 54 21.65 29.64 17.01
C PHE A 54 21.86 28.14 16.76
N MET A 55 23.05 27.71 16.31
CA MET A 55 23.32 26.30 15.95
C MET A 55 23.01 25.32 17.09
N LYS A 56 23.30 25.71 18.35
CA LYS A 56 23.02 24.90 19.54
C LYS A 56 21.69 25.25 20.22
N HIS A 57 20.88 26.11 19.60
CA HIS A 57 19.64 26.60 20.19
C HIS A 57 18.56 25.51 20.16
N LYS A 58 17.87 25.30 21.29
CA LYS A 58 16.93 24.16 21.47
C LYS A 58 15.78 24.11 20.46
N ILE A 59 15.36 25.26 19.95
CA ILE A 59 14.23 25.38 19.01
C ILE A 59 14.77 25.66 17.60
N TRP A 60 15.53 26.74 17.49
CA TRP A 60 16.11 27.24 16.25
C TRP A 60 17.35 26.51 15.69
N GLY A 61 17.96 25.56 16.41
CA GLY A 61 19.19 24.88 15.98
C GLY A 61 19.13 24.31 14.57
N LYS A 62 18.10 23.51 14.27
CA LYS A 62 17.89 22.96 12.91
C LYS A 62 17.64 24.01 11.85
N LEU A 63 16.98 25.12 12.22
CA LEU A 63 16.71 26.21 11.30
C LEU A 63 17.98 26.97 10.97
N SER A 64 18.81 27.18 11.98
CA SER A 64 20.14 27.77 11.92
C SER A 64 21.10 26.92 11.09
N GLU A 65 21.17 25.60 11.34
CA GLU A 65 21.96 24.65 10.54
C GLU A 65 21.63 24.76 9.05
N GLY A 66 20.34 24.80 8.70
CA GLY A 66 19.91 24.95 7.31
C GLY A 66 20.22 26.31 6.68
N LEU A 67 20.44 27.36 7.48
CA LEU A 67 20.84 28.69 7.01
C LEU A 67 22.35 28.86 6.91
N VAL A 68 23.13 28.25 7.82
CA VAL A 68 24.60 28.25 7.78
C VAL A 68 25.10 27.34 6.66
N GLN A 69 24.49 26.17 6.52
CA GLN A 69 24.82 25.20 5.47
C GLN A 69 23.56 24.93 4.65
N PRO A 70 23.22 25.82 3.70
CA PRO A 70 22.10 25.58 2.82
C PRO A 70 22.32 24.28 2.06
N ILE A 71 21.40 23.34 2.23
CA ILE A 71 21.40 22.11 1.43
C ILE A 71 21.26 22.53 -0.04
N GLU A 72 22.34 22.42 -0.81
CA GLU A 72 22.29 22.63 -2.25
C GLU A 72 21.46 21.51 -2.87
N ILE A 73 20.17 21.79 -3.11
CA ILE A 73 19.30 20.87 -3.80
C ILE A 73 19.56 20.99 -5.30
N ARG A 74 20.51 20.19 -5.81
CA ARG A 74 20.75 20.05 -7.25
C ARG A 74 19.89 18.92 -7.80
N VAL A 75 19.49 19.06 -9.07
CA VAL A 75 18.84 17.96 -9.80
C VAL A 75 19.83 16.80 -9.86
N ARG A 76 19.41 15.64 -9.36
CA ARG A 76 20.24 14.44 -9.39
C ARG A 76 20.27 13.86 -10.80
N GLU A 77 21.46 13.45 -11.23
CA GLU A 77 21.65 12.80 -12.51
C GLU A 77 21.19 11.34 -12.46
N LEU A 78 20.70 10.84 -13.59
CA LEU A 78 20.38 9.42 -13.76
C LEU A 78 21.65 8.64 -14.10
N SER A 79 21.70 7.40 -13.65
CA SER A 79 22.78 6.49 -14.03
C SER A 79 22.73 6.19 -15.52
N ALA A 80 23.90 6.21 -16.18
CA ALA A 80 24.04 5.89 -17.60
C ALA A 80 23.60 4.45 -17.93
N HIS A 81 23.76 3.54 -16.97
CA HIS A 81 23.31 2.16 -17.04
C HIS A 81 22.31 1.88 -15.94
N GLY A 82 21.20 1.23 -16.30
CA GLY A 82 20.21 0.79 -15.32
C GLY A 82 20.71 -0.39 -14.49
N ALA A 83 20.19 -0.52 -13.27
CA ALA A 83 20.40 -1.69 -12.44
C ALA A 83 19.95 -3.00 -13.14
N PRO A 84 20.54 -4.16 -12.78
CA PRO A 84 20.14 -5.46 -13.32
C PRO A 84 18.66 -5.77 -13.01
N PHE A 85 17.99 -6.49 -13.91
CA PHE A 85 16.58 -6.83 -13.73
C PHE A 85 16.14 -8.09 -14.48
N ASN A 86 14.97 -8.60 -14.08
CA ASN A 86 14.28 -9.70 -14.77
C ASN A 86 12.82 -9.36 -15.03
N ILE A 87 12.27 -9.83 -16.17
CA ILE A 87 10.86 -9.68 -16.51
C ILE A 87 10.26 -11.07 -16.70
N PHE A 88 9.24 -11.39 -15.90
CA PHE A 88 8.49 -12.63 -15.98
C PHE A 88 7.24 -12.39 -16.83
N GLY A 89 7.00 -13.23 -17.85
CA GLY A 89 5.84 -13.05 -18.73
C GLY A 89 5.91 -11.82 -19.64
N ALA A 90 7.09 -11.45 -20.14
CA ALA A 90 7.33 -10.22 -20.91
C ALA A 90 6.36 -9.96 -22.09
N ASN A 91 5.82 -11.01 -22.70
CA ASN A 91 4.88 -10.91 -23.82
C ASN A 91 3.46 -10.47 -23.39
N GLU A 92 3.12 -10.58 -22.10
CA GLU A 92 1.81 -10.19 -21.56
C GLU A 92 1.82 -8.78 -20.93
N ILE A 93 2.94 -8.06 -21.02
CA ILE A 93 3.17 -6.78 -20.34
C ILE A 93 3.32 -5.68 -21.38
N ASP A 94 2.57 -4.59 -21.18
CA ASP A 94 2.60 -3.43 -22.07
C ASP A 94 3.94 -2.68 -21.99
N GLU A 95 4.36 -2.07 -23.10
CA GLU A 95 5.64 -1.35 -23.19
C GLU A 95 5.72 -0.15 -22.24
N GLN A 96 4.58 0.47 -21.89
CA GLN A 96 4.57 1.58 -20.96
C GLN A 96 4.88 1.10 -19.53
N ALA A 97 4.36 -0.05 -19.10
CA ALA A 97 4.72 -0.66 -17.82
C ALA A 97 6.21 -1.04 -17.76
N LYS A 98 6.76 -1.62 -18.84
CA LYS A 98 8.20 -1.91 -18.94
C LYS A 98 9.03 -0.64 -18.86
N ARG A 99 8.61 0.42 -19.55
CA ARG A 99 9.28 1.72 -19.53
C ARG A 99 9.34 2.31 -18.12
N GLN A 100 8.25 2.20 -17.34
CA GLN A 100 8.23 2.65 -15.94
C GLN A 100 9.27 1.92 -15.08
N LEU A 101 9.47 0.61 -15.29
CA LEU A 101 10.54 -0.11 -14.62
C LEU A 101 11.93 0.38 -15.09
N TYR A 102 12.14 0.55 -16.39
CA TYR A 102 13.43 1.01 -16.94
C TYR A 102 13.84 2.38 -16.39
N ASP A 103 12.90 3.31 -16.33
CA ASP A 103 13.11 4.63 -15.74
C ASP A 103 13.51 4.53 -14.25
N ALA A 104 12.92 3.60 -13.51
CA ALA A 104 13.27 3.35 -12.11
C ALA A 104 14.64 2.67 -11.92
N LEU A 105 15.04 1.80 -12.85
CA LEU A 105 16.36 1.15 -12.82
C LEU A 105 17.50 2.14 -13.07
N GLN A 106 17.24 3.28 -13.70
CA GLN A 106 18.21 4.36 -13.94
C GLN A 106 18.47 5.26 -12.73
N LEU A 107 17.73 5.10 -11.62
CA LEU A 107 18.01 5.86 -10.42
C LEU A 107 19.37 5.41 -9.83
N PRO A 108 20.20 6.34 -9.32
CA PRO A 108 21.53 5.99 -8.79
C PRO A 108 21.49 5.09 -7.55
N ILE A 109 20.36 5.08 -6.85
CA ILE A 109 20.11 4.22 -5.69
C ILE A 109 19.64 2.81 -6.06
N SER A 110 19.27 2.55 -7.31
CA SER A 110 18.73 1.25 -7.73
C SER A 110 19.82 0.18 -7.71
N ARG A 111 19.46 -1.02 -7.25
CA ARG A 111 20.37 -2.17 -7.12
C ARG A 111 19.94 -3.37 -7.93
N GLN A 112 18.63 -3.64 -7.96
CA GLN A 112 18.05 -4.70 -8.79
C GLN A 112 16.55 -4.44 -8.97
N GLY A 113 15.95 -4.88 -10.07
CA GLY A 113 14.50 -4.85 -10.23
C GLY A 113 13.92 -6.14 -10.80
N ALA A 114 12.60 -6.27 -10.69
CA ALA A 114 11.86 -7.34 -11.33
C ALA A 114 10.46 -6.87 -11.76
N LEU A 115 9.91 -7.51 -12.78
CA LEU A 115 8.54 -7.26 -13.26
C LEU A 115 7.75 -8.56 -13.32
N MET A 116 6.60 -8.59 -12.66
CA MET A 116 5.75 -9.78 -12.54
C MET A 116 4.78 -9.91 -13.73
N PRO A 117 4.25 -11.11 -14.04
CA PRO A 117 3.41 -11.32 -15.23
C PRO A 117 2.09 -10.52 -15.26
N ASP A 118 1.55 -10.17 -14.10
CA ASP A 118 0.37 -9.31 -13.91
C ASP A 118 0.66 -7.82 -14.11
N ALA A 119 1.90 -7.45 -14.45
CA ALA A 119 2.30 -6.07 -14.51
C ALA A 119 1.51 -5.26 -15.54
N HIS A 120 1.23 -4.03 -15.18
CA HIS A 120 0.53 -3.04 -15.99
C HIS A 120 0.85 -1.62 -15.53
N THR A 121 0.60 -0.66 -16.40
CA THR A 121 0.92 0.75 -16.16
C THR A 121 0.30 1.28 -14.85
N GLY A 122 1.12 1.93 -14.03
CA GLY A 122 0.75 2.57 -12.77
C GLY A 122 1.27 4.01 -12.64
N TYR A 123 1.57 4.44 -11.41
CA TYR A 123 2.16 5.76 -11.10
C TYR A 123 3.49 5.62 -10.34
N GLY A 124 4.66 5.88 -10.92
CA GLY A 124 5.93 5.49 -10.30
C GLY A 124 6.35 4.14 -10.82
N LEU A 125 6.63 3.22 -9.90
CA LEU A 125 6.76 1.82 -10.30
C LEU A 125 5.47 1.33 -10.97
N PRO A 126 5.58 0.50 -12.02
CA PRO A 126 4.43 -0.20 -12.57
C PRO A 126 3.79 -1.06 -11.48
N ILE A 127 2.48 -1.31 -11.59
CA ILE A 127 1.86 -2.35 -10.77
C ILE A 127 2.43 -3.69 -11.27
N GLY A 128 2.77 -4.60 -10.36
CA GLY A 128 3.60 -5.80 -10.65
C GLY A 128 5.11 -5.53 -10.60
N GLY A 129 5.53 -4.32 -10.24
CA GLY A 129 6.95 -3.92 -10.18
C GLY A 129 7.59 -4.19 -8.81
N VAL A 130 8.84 -4.64 -8.84
CA VAL A 130 9.70 -4.80 -7.66
C VAL A 130 11.02 -4.06 -7.89
N LEU A 131 11.48 -3.28 -6.92
CA LEU A 131 12.73 -2.53 -7.01
C LEU A 131 13.48 -2.56 -5.67
N ALA A 132 14.70 -3.08 -5.68
CA ALA A 132 15.65 -2.97 -4.59
C ALA A 132 16.47 -1.69 -4.74
N THR A 133 16.55 -0.91 -3.67
CA THR A 133 17.33 0.34 -3.59
C THR A 133 18.27 0.34 -2.39
N GLU A 134 19.38 1.07 -2.51
CA GLU A 134 20.31 1.31 -1.41
C GLU A 134 19.77 2.41 -0.48
N ASN A 135 19.53 2.05 0.79
CA ASN A 135 19.22 2.96 1.90
C ASN A 135 18.20 4.08 1.62
N ALA A 136 17.25 3.85 0.72
CA ALA A 136 16.34 4.86 0.24
C ALA A 136 14.95 4.29 0.00
N VAL A 137 13.92 5.05 0.32
CA VAL A 137 12.52 4.65 0.11
C VAL A 137 11.87 5.60 -0.88
N ILE A 138 11.22 5.05 -1.91
CA ILE A 138 10.47 5.78 -2.92
C ILE A 138 8.98 5.69 -2.54
N PRO A 139 8.35 6.78 -2.06
CA PRO A 139 6.95 6.71 -1.61
C PRO A 139 5.96 6.24 -2.69
N TYR A 140 6.14 6.69 -3.94
CA TYR A 140 5.33 6.18 -5.07
C TYR A 140 5.72 4.77 -5.54
N GLY A 141 6.91 4.30 -5.18
CA GLY A 141 7.35 2.93 -5.34
C GLY A 141 6.64 1.98 -4.37
N VAL A 142 6.22 2.46 -3.19
CA VAL A 142 5.33 1.73 -2.29
C VAL A 142 3.88 1.77 -2.79
N GLY A 143 3.45 2.94 -3.27
CA GLY A 143 2.10 3.19 -3.76
C GLY A 143 1.22 3.97 -2.78
N VAL A 144 0.04 4.37 -3.25
CA VAL A 144 -0.86 5.27 -2.50
C VAL A 144 -1.67 4.56 -1.43
N ASP A 145 -1.94 3.28 -1.61
CA ASP A 145 -2.61 2.44 -0.60
C ASP A 145 -1.57 1.55 0.09
N ILE A 146 -0.83 2.18 1.01
CA ILE A 146 0.25 1.56 1.76
C ILE A 146 -0.30 0.37 2.56
N GLY A 147 0.37 -0.77 2.50
CA GLY A 147 -0.02 -1.96 3.23
C GLY A 147 -1.28 -2.63 2.70
N CYS A 148 -1.73 -2.30 1.49
CA CYS A 148 -2.77 -3.05 0.80
C CYS A 148 -2.36 -4.53 0.73
N ARG A 149 -3.30 -5.40 1.09
CA ARG A 149 -3.04 -6.81 1.35
C ARG A 149 -4.26 -7.68 1.07
N MET A 150 -3.96 -8.95 0.87
CA MET A 150 -4.93 -10.04 0.91
C MET A 150 -4.92 -10.70 2.29
N SER A 151 -6.09 -11.15 2.73
CA SER A 151 -6.23 -11.95 3.95
C SER A 151 -7.35 -12.98 3.74
N LEU A 152 -6.97 -14.25 3.75
CA LEU A 152 -7.83 -15.42 3.59
C LEU A 152 -7.96 -16.15 4.92
N SER A 153 -9.19 -16.30 5.39
CA SER A 153 -9.56 -17.14 6.54
C SER A 153 -10.24 -18.41 6.02
N ILE A 154 -9.75 -19.58 6.43
CA ILE A 154 -10.30 -20.90 6.10
C ILE A 154 -10.96 -21.47 7.35
N PHE A 155 -12.21 -21.91 7.22
CA PHE A 155 -13.00 -22.45 8.33
C PHE A 155 -13.15 -23.96 8.17
N ASP A 156 -13.23 -24.69 9.29
CA ASP A 156 -13.58 -26.12 9.29
C ASP A 156 -15.09 -26.31 9.07
N LEU A 157 -15.55 -25.82 7.93
CA LEU A 157 -16.89 -25.97 7.41
C LEU A 157 -16.74 -26.48 5.98
N PRO A 158 -17.41 -27.58 5.59
CA PRO A 158 -17.27 -28.12 4.24
C PRO A 158 -17.79 -27.13 3.21
N GLY A 159 -17.28 -27.17 1.97
CA GLY A 159 -17.75 -26.31 0.88
C GLY A 159 -19.26 -26.45 0.60
N SER A 160 -19.84 -27.61 0.93
CA SER A 160 -21.29 -27.83 0.88
C SER A 160 -22.09 -26.99 1.88
N TYR A 161 -21.45 -26.32 2.84
CA TYR A 161 -22.08 -25.41 3.80
C TYR A 161 -22.83 -24.26 3.10
N PHE A 162 -22.43 -23.88 1.88
CA PHE A 162 -23.18 -22.90 1.09
C PHE A 162 -24.59 -23.35 0.73
N LYS A 163 -24.80 -24.66 0.51
CA LYS A 163 -26.06 -25.20 -0.01
C LYS A 163 -27.21 -24.93 0.96
N GLY A 164 -28.18 -24.13 0.54
CA GLY A 164 -29.35 -23.76 1.34
C GLY A 164 -29.08 -22.70 2.42
N ARG A 165 -27.89 -22.08 2.42
CA ARG A 165 -27.49 -21.00 3.35
C ARG A 165 -27.05 -19.73 2.63
N GLU A 166 -27.23 -19.65 1.32
CA GLU A 166 -26.76 -18.55 0.47
C GLU A 166 -27.30 -17.21 0.97
N PHE A 167 -28.60 -17.14 1.28
CA PHE A 167 -29.24 -15.94 1.84
C PHE A 167 -28.66 -15.54 3.20
N GLN A 168 -28.39 -16.52 4.08
CA GLN A 168 -27.81 -16.28 5.40
C GLN A 168 -26.39 -15.72 5.27
N LEU A 169 -25.53 -16.39 4.50
CA LEU A 169 -24.13 -16.01 4.26
C LEU A 169 -24.03 -14.62 3.62
N ARG A 170 -24.92 -14.34 2.67
CA ARG A 170 -25.04 -13.01 2.07
C ARG A 170 -25.33 -11.93 3.10
N ASN A 171 -26.29 -12.17 4.00
CA ASN A 171 -26.64 -11.19 5.02
C ASN A 171 -25.50 -11.02 6.03
N ILE A 172 -24.83 -12.11 6.43
CA ILE A 172 -23.63 -12.03 7.27
C ILE A 172 -22.58 -11.12 6.64
N LEU A 173 -22.25 -11.35 5.36
CA LEU A 173 -21.28 -10.54 4.63
C LEU A 173 -21.73 -9.07 4.54
N LYS A 174 -23.02 -8.82 4.28
CA LYS A 174 -23.62 -7.47 4.15
C LYS A 174 -23.68 -6.69 5.47
N GLU A 175 -23.92 -7.35 6.59
CA GLU A 175 -24.10 -6.68 7.88
C GLU A 175 -22.76 -6.42 8.58
N ASN A 176 -21.76 -7.29 8.34
CA ASN A 176 -20.50 -7.28 9.08
C ASN A 176 -19.32 -6.64 8.34
N THR A 177 -19.50 -6.21 7.10
CA THR A 177 -18.46 -5.46 6.36
C THR A 177 -18.94 -4.06 5.96
N LYS A 178 -17.99 -3.16 5.67
CA LYS A 178 -18.21 -1.72 5.50
C LYS A 178 -17.32 -1.18 4.40
N PHE A 179 -17.88 -0.36 3.51
CA PHE A 179 -17.25 0.08 2.27
C PHE A 179 -17.40 1.59 2.03
N GLY A 180 -16.67 2.13 1.08
CA GLY A 180 -16.70 3.55 0.76
C GLY A 180 -16.06 4.46 1.81
N LEU A 181 -16.38 5.76 1.71
CA LEU A 181 -15.81 6.81 2.56
C LEU A 181 -16.60 7.06 3.84
N THR A 182 -17.89 6.75 3.83
CA THR A 182 -18.85 7.17 4.87
C THR A 182 -19.45 6.00 5.66
N ASP A 183 -19.53 4.80 5.09
CA ASP A 183 -20.06 3.62 5.80
C ASP A 183 -18.96 3.07 6.71
N THR A 184 -19.19 3.17 8.03
CA THR A 184 -18.25 2.70 9.05
C THR A 184 -18.99 1.98 10.16
N HIS A 185 -18.29 1.14 10.91
CA HIS A 185 -18.88 0.42 12.04
C HIS A 185 -19.34 1.39 13.12
N ARG A 186 -20.57 1.22 13.64
CA ARG A 186 -21.06 2.01 14.78
C ARG A 186 -20.30 1.67 16.05
N GLU A 187 -20.20 0.37 16.34
CA GLU A 187 -19.38 -0.16 17.42
C GLU A 187 -17.94 -0.32 16.95
N LYS A 188 -17.06 0.52 17.50
CA LYS A 188 -15.63 0.46 17.26
C LYS A 188 -14.99 -0.57 18.18
N SER A 189 -14.03 -1.31 17.65
CA SER A 189 -13.20 -2.20 18.45
C SER A 189 -12.01 -1.42 18.99
N ASP A 190 -11.80 -1.49 20.30
CA ASP A 190 -10.56 -1.05 20.89
C ASP A 190 -9.43 -1.97 20.41
N HIS A 191 -8.34 -1.36 19.94
CA HIS A 191 -7.22 -2.09 19.37
C HIS A 191 -5.91 -1.39 19.73
N ILE A 192 -4.89 -2.17 20.08
CA ILE A 192 -3.57 -1.68 20.52
C ILE A 192 -2.86 -0.80 19.48
N ILE A 193 -3.25 -0.91 18.20
CA ILE A 193 -2.74 -0.08 17.11
C ILE A 193 -2.90 1.43 17.40
N PHE A 194 -3.94 1.84 18.12
CA PHE A 194 -4.17 3.25 18.45
C PHE A 194 -3.25 3.77 19.58
N SER A 195 -2.56 2.87 20.28
CA SER A 195 -1.58 3.19 21.32
C SER A 195 -0.15 3.35 20.79
N ARG A 196 0.06 3.15 19.48
CA ARG A 196 1.35 3.31 18.81
C ARG A 196 1.91 4.72 18.99
N THR A 197 3.19 4.83 19.37
CA THR A 197 3.84 6.10 19.72
C THR A 197 3.91 7.05 18.53
N GLU A 198 3.95 6.51 17.30
CA GLU A 198 3.94 7.25 16.05
C GLU A 198 2.73 8.18 15.93
N PHE A 199 1.56 7.79 16.45
CA PHE A 199 0.37 8.65 16.49
C PHE A 199 0.52 9.84 17.46
N GLN A 200 1.48 9.81 18.39
CA GLN A 200 1.74 10.89 19.33
C GLN A 200 2.87 11.79 18.85
N GLU A 201 3.90 11.19 18.26
CA GLU A 201 5.18 11.84 17.93
C GLU A 201 5.20 12.46 16.53
N ILE A 202 4.54 11.84 15.55
CA ILE A 202 4.55 12.31 14.16
C ILE A 202 3.34 13.24 13.94
N PRO A 203 3.53 14.55 13.68
CA PRO A 203 2.43 15.51 13.60
C PRO A 203 1.34 15.14 12.58
N LEU A 204 1.74 14.61 11.42
CA LEU A 204 0.81 14.13 10.41
C LEU A 204 -0.08 13.02 10.97
N LEU A 205 0.52 11.97 11.55
CA LEU A 205 -0.20 10.80 12.05
C LEU A 205 -1.13 11.17 13.21
N LYS A 206 -0.66 12.04 14.12
CA LYS A 206 -1.50 12.59 15.20
C LYS A 206 -2.78 13.24 14.70
N SER A 207 -2.69 14.00 13.60
CA SER A 207 -3.87 14.61 12.97
C SER A 207 -4.81 13.58 12.32
N LEU A 208 -4.28 12.42 11.94
CA LEU A 208 -5.02 11.34 11.27
C LEU A 208 -5.61 10.31 12.23
N LEU A 209 -5.22 10.29 13.51
CA LEU A 209 -5.68 9.30 14.49
C LEU A 209 -7.21 9.19 14.55
N GLY A 210 -7.92 10.32 14.66
CA GLY A 210 -9.40 10.31 14.69
C GLY A 210 -10.02 9.79 13.39
N LYS A 211 -9.35 9.97 12.24
CA LYS A 211 -9.78 9.43 10.95
C LYS A 211 -9.54 7.92 10.88
N ALA A 212 -8.36 7.47 11.30
CA ALA A 212 -8.02 6.05 11.40
C ALA A 212 -9.03 5.33 12.30
N TYR A 213 -9.30 5.85 13.49
CA TYR A 213 -10.30 5.27 14.41
C TYR A 213 -11.70 5.16 13.78
N ARG A 214 -12.15 6.18 13.03
CA ARG A 214 -13.43 6.11 12.31
C ARG A 214 -13.44 5.05 11.20
N GLN A 215 -12.34 4.86 10.48
CA GLN A 215 -12.24 3.94 9.34
C GLN A 215 -11.79 2.52 9.73
N PHE A 216 -11.58 2.25 11.02
CA PHE A 216 -11.10 0.96 11.48
C PHE A 216 -12.07 -0.18 11.15
N GLY A 217 -11.52 -1.30 10.65
CA GLY A 217 -12.28 -2.49 10.28
C GLY A 217 -13.17 -2.33 9.04
N THR A 218 -12.94 -1.32 8.20
CA THR A 218 -13.66 -1.15 6.92
C THR A 218 -12.78 -1.53 5.74
N SER A 219 -13.39 -2.03 4.66
CA SER A 219 -12.69 -2.39 3.42
C SER A 219 -12.51 -1.18 2.51
N GLY A 220 -13.46 -0.24 2.58
CA GLY A 220 -13.50 1.01 1.83
C GLY A 220 -13.76 0.87 0.33
N SER A 221 -12.98 1.48 -0.57
CA SER A 221 -13.38 1.70 -1.97
C SER A 221 -12.33 1.28 -3.02
N GLY A 222 -12.72 1.28 -4.30
CA GLY A 222 -11.87 0.88 -5.42
C GLY A 222 -11.95 -0.62 -5.69
N ASN A 223 -10.80 -1.26 -5.88
CA ASN A 223 -10.69 -2.71 -6.11
C ASN A 223 -10.77 -3.54 -4.81
N HIS A 224 -11.19 -2.93 -3.71
CA HIS A 224 -11.30 -3.57 -2.41
C HIS A 224 -12.58 -4.38 -2.30
N PHE A 225 -12.47 -5.55 -1.69
CA PHE A 225 -13.58 -6.49 -1.59
C PHE A 225 -13.52 -7.31 -0.31
N VAL A 226 -14.65 -7.92 0.03
CA VAL A 226 -14.71 -9.09 0.91
C VAL A 226 -15.59 -10.13 0.23
N GLU A 227 -15.08 -11.35 0.13
CA GLU A 227 -15.68 -12.46 -0.58
C GLU A 227 -15.88 -13.63 0.38
N MET A 228 -17.02 -14.30 0.24
CA MET A 228 -17.22 -15.66 0.75
C MET A 228 -17.17 -16.61 -0.43
N GLY A 229 -16.41 -17.68 -0.29
CA GLY A 229 -16.18 -18.62 -1.37
C GLY A 229 -15.81 -20.01 -0.87
N ILE A 230 -15.49 -20.88 -1.83
CA ILE A 230 -15.03 -22.23 -1.58
C ILE A 230 -13.51 -22.24 -1.71
N VAL A 231 -12.83 -22.70 -0.67
CA VAL A 231 -11.41 -23.02 -0.70
C VAL A 231 -11.26 -24.48 -1.05
N GLU A 232 -10.47 -24.80 -2.07
CA GLU A 232 -10.07 -26.16 -2.39
C GLU A 232 -8.59 -26.36 -2.07
N LEU A 233 -8.29 -27.22 -1.10
CA LEU A 233 -6.92 -27.57 -0.71
C LEU A 233 -6.49 -28.83 -1.45
N HIS A 234 -5.34 -28.76 -2.14
CA HIS A 234 -4.83 -29.89 -2.94
C HIS A 234 -3.73 -30.66 -2.23
N THR A 235 -3.09 -30.04 -1.23
CA THR A 235 -1.90 -30.59 -0.56
C THR A 235 -2.13 -30.73 0.94
N VAL A 236 -1.67 -31.83 1.52
CA VAL A 236 -1.63 -32.01 2.98
C VAL A 236 -0.57 -31.07 3.55
N ARG A 237 -0.95 -30.26 4.55
CA ARG A 237 -0.03 -29.50 5.40
C ARG A 237 -0.39 -29.76 6.85
N ASN A 238 0.40 -30.57 7.54
CA ASN A 238 0.13 -30.97 8.93
C ASN A 238 -0.07 -29.76 9.87
N GLU A 239 0.67 -28.68 9.63
CA GLU A 239 0.56 -27.42 10.38
C GLU A 239 -0.79 -26.71 10.22
N TRP A 240 -1.55 -27.01 9.17
CA TRP A 240 -2.90 -26.46 8.98
C TRP A 240 -3.96 -27.24 9.76
N GLY A 241 -3.66 -28.47 10.20
CA GLY A 241 -4.65 -29.31 10.89
C GLY A 241 -5.88 -29.63 10.03
N MET A 242 -5.74 -29.59 8.71
CA MET A 242 -6.82 -29.81 7.73
C MET A 242 -6.34 -30.75 6.63
N ASP A 243 -7.22 -31.66 6.20
CA ASP A 243 -6.98 -32.53 5.06
C ASP A 243 -7.27 -31.80 3.73
N PRO A 244 -6.74 -32.30 2.60
CA PRO A 244 -7.18 -31.87 1.28
C PRO A 244 -8.70 -32.03 1.13
N GLY A 245 -9.35 -30.98 0.63
CA GLY A 245 -10.80 -30.92 0.59
C GLY A 245 -11.34 -29.54 0.25
N GLN A 246 -12.67 -29.44 0.24
CA GLN A 246 -13.38 -28.19 -0.02
C GLN A 246 -13.94 -27.61 1.28
N TYR A 247 -13.62 -26.34 1.54
CA TYR A 247 -13.95 -25.63 2.77
C TYR A 247 -14.57 -24.27 2.48
N LEU A 248 -15.27 -23.72 3.47
CA LEU A 248 -15.68 -22.32 3.43
C LEU A 248 -14.48 -21.42 3.68
N GLY A 249 -14.29 -20.44 2.79
CA GLY A 249 -13.29 -19.40 2.94
C GLY A 249 -13.89 -18.00 2.93
N ILE A 250 -13.22 -17.09 3.65
CA ILE A 250 -13.44 -15.65 3.55
C ILE A 250 -12.16 -15.03 3.04
N LEU A 251 -12.23 -14.33 1.90
CA LEU A 251 -11.13 -13.58 1.34
C LEU A 251 -11.43 -12.09 1.46
N SER A 252 -10.47 -11.30 1.91
CA SER A 252 -10.60 -9.84 1.94
C SER A 252 -9.40 -9.18 1.29
N HIS A 253 -9.68 -8.10 0.57
CA HIS A 253 -8.69 -7.24 -0.07
C HIS A 253 -8.95 -5.80 0.38
N SER A 254 -8.01 -5.25 1.14
CA SER A 254 -8.06 -3.87 1.62
C SER A 254 -6.66 -3.38 2.00
N GLY A 255 -6.58 -2.14 2.46
CA GLY A 255 -5.35 -1.50 2.84
C GLY A 255 -5.53 -0.53 4.01
N SER A 256 -4.62 0.41 4.14
CA SER A 256 -4.59 1.34 5.28
C SER A 256 -5.56 2.51 5.14
N ARG A 257 -6.49 2.45 4.18
CA ARG A 257 -7.60 3.38 4.02
C ARG A 257 -7.12 4.83 3.86
N GLY A 258 -7.83 5.77 4.46
CA GLY A 258 -7.45 7.16 4.43
C GLY A 258 -6.12 7.45 5.13
N LEU A 259 -5.67 6.61 6.07
CA LEU A 259 -4.39 6.79 6.76
C LEU A 259 -3.23 6.70 5.78
N GLY A 260 -3.09 5.57 5.07
CA GLY A 260 -2.04 5.38 4.07
C GLY A 260 -2.10 6.38 2.94
N ALA A 261 -3.31 6.69 2.44
CA ALA A 261 -3.46 7.67 1.37
C ALA A 261 -2.92 9.06 1.75
N HIS A 262 -3.08 9.49 3.02
CA HIS A 262 -2.57 10.80 3.47
C HIS A 262 -1.06 10.76 3.72
N ILE A 263 -0.54 9.64 4.24
CA ILE A 263 0.89 9.37 4.39
C ILE A 263 1.57 9.41 3.02
N ALA A 264 1.10 8.60 2.06
CA ALA A 264 1.64 8.53 0.72
C ALA A 264 1.63 9.91 0.05
N LYS A 265 0.51 10.65 0.11
CA LYS A 265 0.42 12.00 -0.45
C LYS A 265 1.45 12.97 0.15
N HIS A 266 1.59 12.98 1.48
CA HIS A 266 2.50 13.87 2.17
C HIS A 266 3.96 13.58 1.80
N TYR A 267 4.41 12.34 2.02
CA TYR A 267 5.82 11.98 1.84
C TYR A 267 6.23 11.91 0.37
N THR A 268 5.31 11.63 -0.55
CA THR A 268 5.57 11.82 -1.99
C THR A 268 5.88 13.28 -2.32
N SER A 269 5.05 14.21 -1.83
CA SER A 269 5.28 15.64 -2.07
C SER A 269 6.60 16.10 -1.46
N LEU A 270 6.93 15.58 -0.28
CA LEU A 270 8.18 15.87 0.42
C LEU A 270 9.40 15.31 -0.35
N ALA A 271 9.32 14.06 -0.80
CA ALA A 271 10.36 13.44 -1.61
C ALA A 271 10.63 14.23 -2.89
N ALA A 272 9.58 14.68 -3.60
CA ALA A 272 9.74 15.49 -4.80
C ALA A 272 10.43 16.85 -4.55
N GLN A 273 10.26 17.42 -3.35
CA GLN A 273 10.92 18.68 -2.97
C GLN A 273 12.39 18.46 -2.57
N LEU A 274 12.69 17.38 -1.87
CA LEU A 274 14.03 17.09 -1.33
C LEU A 274 14.94 16.35 -2.32
N CYS A 275 14.36 15.68 -3.31
CA CYS A 275 15.06 14.93 -4.32
C CYS A 275 14.57 15.34 -5.73
N PRO A 276 15.00 16.50 -6.25
CA PRO A 276 14.73 16.87 -7.63
C PRO A 276 15.43 15.92 -8.59
N LEU A 277 14.67 15.50 -9.60
CA LEU A 277 15.08 14.59 -10.67
C LEU A 277 14.63 15.17 -12.00
N PRO A 278 15.12 14.65 -13.14
CA PRO A 278 14.56 14.98 -14.45
C PRO A 278 13.04 14.80 -14.47
N ARG A 279 12.33 15.71 -15.15
CA ARG A 279 10.86 15.81 -15.07
C ARG A 279 10.12 14.48 -15.33
N HIS A 280 10.64 13.66 -16.24
CA HIS A 280 10.02 12.38 -16.60
C HIS A 280 10.09 11.34 -15.46
N VAL A 281 11.08 11.41 -14.57
CA VAL A 281 11.25 10.52 -13.41
C VAL A 281 11.03 11.21 -12.05
N GLN A 282 10.59 12.47 -12.01
CA GLN A 282 10.41 13.21 -10.75
C GLN A 282 9.50 12.50 -9.74
N HIS A 283 8.56 11.72 -10.25
CA HIS A 283 7.63 10.92 -9.47
C HIS A 283 8.28 9.67 -8.84
N LEU A 284 9.55 9.39 -9.11
CA LEU A 284 10.39 8.37 -8.47
C LEU A 284 11.35 8.97 -7.43
N ALA A 285 11.15 10.23 -7.05
CA ALA A 285 11.90 10.85 -5.97
C ALA A 285 11.80 10.04 -4.67
N TRP A 286 12.91 9.99 -3.93
CA TRP A 286 13.05 9.17 -2.73
C TRP A 286 13.36 9.99 -1.50
N LEU A 287 13.24 9.33 -0.34
CA LEU A 287 13.72 9.79 0.95
C LEU A 287 14.84 8.85 1.40
N ASP A 288 15.99 9.41 1.75
CA ASP A 288 17.14 8.67 2.26
C ASP A 288 16.89 8.30 3.72
N LEU A 289 17.06 7.02 4.07
CA LEU A 289 16.84 6.53 5.43
C LEU A 289 17.87 7.05 6.43
N SER A 290 18.97 7.67 6.00
CA SER A 290 19.89 8.37 6.88
C SER A 290 19.35 9.74 7.35
N THR A 291 18.27 10.26 6.75
CA THR A 291 17.69 11.56 7.12
C THR A 291 16.47 11.40 8.03
N GLN A 292 16.12 12.49 8.72
CA GLN A 292 14.92 12.52 9.56
C GLN A 292 13.66 12.21 8.74
N GLU A 293 13.53 12.79 7.54
CA GLU A 293 12.35 12.64 6.69
C GLU A 293 12.20 11.20 6.19
N GLY A 294 13.30 10.54 5.85
CA GLY A 294 13.31 9.12 5.51
C GLY A 294 12.89 8.23 6.68
N GLN A 295 13.44 8.47 7.87
CA GLN A 295 13.04 7.75 9.09
C GLN A 295 11.57 7.98 9.45
N GLU A 296 11.10 9.23 9.37
CA GLU A 296 9.71 9.57 9.67
C GLU A 296 8.75 8.89 8.69
N TYR A 297 9.07 8.88 7.39
CA TYR A 297 8.30 8.14 6.40
C TYR A 297 8.33 6.63 6.65
N TRP A 298 9.49 6.07 6.98
CA TRP A 298 9.63 4.65 7.28
C TRP A 298 8.73 4.22 8.44
N MET A 299 8.73 4.99 9.53
CA MET A 299 7.86 4.76 10.68
C MET A 299 6.37 4.90 10.30
N ALA A 300 6.01 5.94 9.54
CA ALA A 300 4.64 6.17 9.10
C ALA A 300 4.14 5.06 8.16
N MET A 301 4.97 4.60 7.23
CA MET A 301 4.68 3.50 6.32
C MET A 301 4.44 2.21 7.11
N ASN A 302 5.31 1.89 8.07
CA ASN A 302 5.16 0.70 8.92
C ASN A 302 3.89 0.73 9.75
N LEU A 303 3.58 1.86 10.39
CA LEU A 303 2.31 2.04 11.09
C LEU A 303 1.10 1.82 10.15
N ALA A 304 1.14 2.33 8.93
CA ALA A 304 0.07 2.14 7.96
C ALA A 304 -0.08 0.65 7.58
N GLY A 305 1.05 -0.05 7.40
CA GLY A 305 1.07 -1.50 7.20
C GLY A 305 0.37 -2.25 8.34
N ASP A 306 0.77 -2.00 9.58
CA ASP A 306 0.20 -2.64 10.77
C ASP A 306 -1.28 -2.30 10.95
N TYR A 307 -1.66 -1.04 10.67
CA TYR A 307 -3.05 -0.61 10.70
C TYR A 307 -3.92 -1.33 9.65
N ALA A 308 -3.38 -1.57 8.45
CA ALA A 308 -4.07 -2.39 7.46
C ALA A 308 -4.31 -3.81 7.97
N GLN A 309 -3.30 -4.46 8.58
CA GLN A 309 -3.46 -5.79 9.17
C GLN A 309 -4.55 -5.82 10.24
N ALA A 310 -4.53 -4.83 11.14
CA ALA A 310 -5.51 -4.72 12.21
C ALA A 310 -6.94 -4.53 11.66
N CYS A 311 -7.10 -3.83 10.53
CA CYS A 311 -8.40 -3.72 9.87
C CYS A 311 -8.87 -5.06 9.32
N HIS A 312 -8.01 -5.84 8.66
CA HIS A 312 -8.35 -7.19 8.19
C HIS A 312 -8.71 -8.11 9.35
N THR A 313 -7.92 -8.08 10.42
CA THR A 313 -8.18 -8.84 11.64
C THR A 313 -9.57 -8.53 12.20
N ASP A 314 -9.97 -7.24 12.25
CA ASP A 314 -11.31 -6.86 12.71
C ASP A 314 -12.43 -7.31 11.74
N ILE A 315 -12.21 -7.20 10.42
CA ILE A 315 -13.16 -7.66 9.40
C ILE A 315 -13.43 -9.16 9.56
N HIS A 316 -12.37 -9.97 9.62
CA HIS A 316 -12.48 -11.42 9.77
C HIS A 316 -13.05 -11.82 11.13
N ARG A 317 -12.67 -11.14 12.21
CA ARG A 317 -13.22 -11.37 13.55
C ARG A 317 -14.74 -11.14 13.60
N ARG A 318 -15.25 -10.08 12.96
CA ARG A 318 -16.70 -9.81 12.88
C ARG A 318 -17.43 -10.90 12.11
N LEU A 319 -16.87 -11.34 10.99
CA LEU A 319 -17.45 -12.39 10.16
C LEU A 319 -17.41 -13.76 10.86
N ALA A 320 -16.29 -14.13 11.49
CA ALA A 320 -16.15 -15.34 12.30
C ALA A 320 -17.17 -15.35 13.45
N LYS A 321 -17.32 -14.23 14.17
CA LYS A 321 -18.33 -14.09 15.23
C LYS A 321 -19.75 -14.30 14.69
N ALA A 322 -20.07 -13.75 13.52
CA ALA A 322 -21.39 -13.90 12.90
C ALA A 322 -21.64 -15.31 12.33
N LEU A 323 -20.59 -16.02 11.89
CA LEU A 323 -20.65 -17.43 11.50
C LEU A 323 -20.74 -18.38 12.72
N GLY A 324 -20.32 -17.93 13.89
CA GLY A 324 -20.30 -18.74 15.11
C GLY A 324 -19.14 -19.72 15.19
N CYS A 325 -18.09 -19.53 14.39
CA CYS A 325 -16.89 -20.37 14.38
C CYS A 325 -15.64 -19.53 14.08
N ASN A 326 -14.48 -19.99 14.55
CA ASN A 326 -13.20 -19.35 14.29
C ASN A 326 -12.53 -19.99 13.06
N PRO A 327 -11.70 -19.24 12.31
CA PRO A 327 -10.89 -19.82 11.26
C PRO A 327 -9.83 -20.78 11.84
N VAL A 328 -9.51 -21.82 11.09
CA VAL A 328 -8.42 -22.77 11.39
C VAL A 328 -7.10 -22.28 10.80
N VAL A 329 -7.16 -21.71 9.60
CA VAL A 329 -6.00 -21.19 8.89
C VAL A 329 -6.27 -19.76 8.44
N THR A 330 -5.29 -18.89 8.64
CA THR A 330 -5.28 -17.54 8.09
C THR A 330 -4.01 -17.34 7.25
N ILE A 331 -4.18 -16.94 5.99
CA ILE A 331 -3.08 -16.63 5.07
C ILE A 331 -3.17 -15.15 4.69
N GLU A 332 -2.09 -14.41 4.88
CA GLU A 332 -2.04 -12.98 4.58
C GLU A 332 -0.78 -12.62 3.81
N ASN A 333 -0.90 -11.70 2.85
CA ASN A 333 0.24 -11.19 2.10
C ASN A 333 0.03 -9.74 1.68
N HIS A 334 1.06 -8.92 1.89
CA HIS A 334 1.11 -7.53 1.42
C HIS A 334 1.38 -7.49 -0.07
N HIS A 335 0.93 -6.44 -0.74
CA HIS A 335 1.32 -6.19 -2.12
C HIS A 335 1.62 -4.73 -2.48
N ASN A 336 1.58 -3.81 -1.52
CA ASN A 336 2.03 -2.41 -1.67
C ASN A 336 2.84 -2.00 -0.43
N PHE A 337 4.15 -2.24 -0.44
CA PHE A 337 5.00 -1.98 0.73
C PHE A 337 6.48 -1.96 0.37
N ALA A 338 7.34 -1.57 1.33
CA ALA A 338 8.78 -1.72 1.21
C ALA A 338 9.37 -2.40 2.46
N TRP A 339 10.36 -3.26 2.26
CA TRP A 339 11.00 -4.04 3.32
C TRP A 339 12.51 -3.89 3.28
N LYS A 340 13.16 -4.05 4.44
CA LYS A 340 14.61 -4.25 4.53
C LYS A 340 14.90 -5.72 4.26
N GLU A 341 15.64 -6.02 3.21
CA GLU A 341 15.99 -7.38 2.80
C GLU A 341 17.42 -7.44 2.28
N PHE A 342 18.07 -8.60 2.40
CA PHE A 342 19.37 -8.83 1.80
C PHE A 342 19.23 -9.22 0.34
N VAL A 343 19.85 -8.44 -0.56
CA VAL A 343 19.90 -8.68 -2.00
C VAL A 343 21.37 -8.77 -2.39
N ASN A 344 21.79 -9.92 -2.92
CA ASN A 344 23.18 -10.18 -3.31
C ASN A 344 24.23 -9.89 -2.20
N GLY A 345 23.85 -10.08 -0.93
CA GLY A 345 24.72 -9.86 0.24
C GLY A 345 24.68 -8.44 0.83
N GLU A 346 23.90 -7.53 0.25
CA GLU A 346 23.75 -6.14 0.73
C GLU A 346 22.34 -5.92 1.30
N GLU A 347 22.23 -5.17 2.40
CA GLU A 347 20.93 -4.72 2.91
C GLU A 347 20.35 -3.67 1.95
N CYS A 348 19.20 -3.99 1.36
CA CYS A 348 18.47 -3.13 0.44
C CYS A 348 17.06 -2.84 0.96
N ILE A 349 16.46 -1.78 0.44
CA ILE A 349 15.03 -1.50 0.59
C ILE A 349 14.31 -2.03 -0.64
N VAL A 350 13.59 -3.14 -0.47
CA VAL A 350 12.84 -3.81 -1.54
C VAL A 350 11.42 -3.29 -1.58
N HIS A 351 11.11 -2.50 -2.60
CA HIS A 351 9.79 -1.97 -2.89
C HIS A 351 9.01 -2.99 -3.70
N ARG A 352 7.79 -3.32 -3.26
CA ARG A 352 6.84 -4.11 -4.05
C ARG A 352 5.56 -3.32 -4.22
N LYS A 353 5.15 -3.15 -5.47
CA LYS A 353 3.91 -2.48 -5.82
C LYS A 353 3.11 -3.31 -6.77
N GLY A 354 1.97 -3.78 -6.30
CA GLY A 354 1.24 -4.86 -6.94
C GLY A 354 2.05 -6.13 -7.10
N ALA A 355 2.96 -6.42 -6.17
CA ALA A 355 3.73 -7.65 -6.13
C ALA A 355 3.84 -8.09 -4.68
N THR A 356 3.91 -9.40 -4.44
CA THR A 356 3.86 -9.96 -3.08
C THR A 356 5.13 -10.71 -2.73
N PRO A 357 5.57 -10.72 -1.45
CA PRO A 357 6.68 -11.57 -1.02
C PRO A 357 6.42 -13.06 -1.34
N ALA A 358 7.41 -13.71 -1.92
CA ALA A 358 7.43 -15.10 -2.33
C ALA A 358 8.78 -15.76 -1.99
N GLY A 359 9.33 -15.42 -0.82
CA GLY A 359 10.45 -16.13 -0.21
C GLY A 359 10.14 -17.62 -0.03
N LYS A 360 11.17 -18.45 0.09
CA LYS A 360 10.97 -19.91 0.21
C LYS A 360 10.06 -20.24 1.39
N GLY A 361 8.91 -20.88 1.13
CA GLY A 361 7.93 -21.26 2.15
C GLY A 361 6.96 -20.15 2.57
N VAL A 362 7.13 -18.92 2.08
CA VAL A 362 6.22 -17.80 2.38
C VAL A 362 4.88 -18.04 1.70
N LEU A 363 3.81 -18.05 2.49
CA LEU A 363 2.45 -18.23 1.99
C LEU A 363 1.87 -16.91 1.46
N GLY A 364 0.98 -17.02 0.47
CA GLY A 364 0.22 -15.89 -0.03
C GLY A 364 -1.03 -16.31 -0.79
N VAL A 365 -1.82 -15.30 -1.18
CA VAL A 365 -2.99 -15.45 -2.05
C VAL A 365 -2.85 -14.52 -3.24
N ILE A 366 -3.03 -15.08 -4.44
CA ILE A 366 -3.03 -14.36 -5.71
C ILE A 366 -4.47 -14.40 -6.27
N PRO A 367 -5.30 -13.37 -6.01
CA PRO A 367 -6.67 -13.30 -6.52
C PRO A 367 -6.76 -13.20 -8.05
N GLY A 368 -7.77 -13.85 -8.61
CA GLY A 368 -8.17 -13.68 -10.01
C GLY A 368 -9.10 -12.48 -10.18
N SER A 369 -10.39 -12.77 -10.38
CA SER A 369 -11.46 -11.78 -10.52
C SER A 369 -12.70 -12.27 -9.78
N MET A 370 -13.79 -11.50 -9.77
CA MET A 370 -15.05 -11.93 -9.17
C MET A 370 -15.64 -13.22 -9.79
N THR A 371 -15.19 -13.64 -10.99
CA THR A 371 -15.64 -14.89 -11.65
C THR A 371 -14.51 -15.91 -11.85
N ALA A 372 -13.27 -15.58 -11.52
CA ALA A 372 -12.10 -16.43 -11.71
C ALA A 372 -11.48 -16.79 -10.35
N PRO A 373 -10.87 -17.98 -10.20
CA PRO A 373 -10.32 -18.39 -8.92
C PRO A 373 -9.15 -17.50 -8.48
N GLY A 374 -8.99 -17.36 -7.17
CA GLY A 374 -7.72 -17.01 -6.55
C GLY A 374 -6.89 -18.26 -6.28
N PHE A 375 -5.57 -18.09 -6.16
CA PHE A 375 -4.63 -19.18 -5.89
C PHE A 375 -3.99 -19.00 -4.52
N ILE A 376 -4.00 -20.06 -3.72
CA ILE A 376 -3.23 -20.15 -2.49
C ILE A 376 -1.85 -20.66 -2.89
N VAL A 377 -0.82 -19.89 -2.57
CA VAL A 377 0.53 -20.12 -3.07
C VAL A 377 1.57 -20.17 -1.96
N GLU A 378 2.68 -20.84 -2.27
CA GLU A 378 3.90 -20.86 -1.48
C GLU A 378 5.07 -20.36 -2.34
N GLY A 379 5.83 -19.41 -1.83
CA GLY A 379 7.00 -18.88 -2.51
C GLY A 379 8.12 -19.91 -2.68
N ARG A 380 8.78 -19.89 -3.85
CA ARG A 380 9.95 -20.70 -4.17
C ARG A 380 11.28 -20.01 -3.81
N GLY A 381 11.23 -18.72 -3.45
CA GLY A 381 12.41 -17.93 -3.07
C GLY A 381 13.33 -17.59 -4.24
N ASN A 382 12.76 -17.36 -5.44
CA ASN A 382 13.55 -17.06 -6.63
C ASN A 382 14.27 -15.69 -6.48
N PRO A 383 15.61 -15.64 -6.51
CA PRO A 383 16.35 -14.39 -6.31
C PRO A 383 16.21 -13.42 -7.49
N LEU A 384 15.92 -13.91 -8.69
CA LEU A 384 15.73 -13.06 -9.88
C LEU A 384 14.46 -12.21 -9.78
N SER A 385 13.44 -12.68 -9.04
CA SER A 385 12.24 -11.91 -8.74
C SER A 385 12.35 -11.08 -7.46
N LEU A 386 13.54 -10.98 -6.86
CA LEU A 386 13.72 -10.45 -5.50
C LEU A 386 12.79 -11.16 -4.51
N GLN A 387 12.70 -12.49 -4.66
CA GLN A 387 11.83 -13.35 -3.87
C GLN A 387 10.39 -12.83 -3.84
N SER A 388 9.84 -12.48 -5.02
CA SER A 388 8.50 -11.92 -5.18
C SER A 388 7.69 -12.67 -6.24
N ALA A 389 6.37 -12.49 -6.19
CA ALA A 389 5.41 -13.02 -7.17
C ALA A 389 4.33 -11.98 -7.50
N SER A 390 3.49 -12.27 -8.49
CA SER A 390 2.30 -11.48 -8.81
C SER A 390 1.36 -11.31 -7.62
N HIS A 391 0.62 -10.20 -7.59
CA HIS A 391 -0.39 -9.96 -6.56
C HIS A 391 -1.81 -10.32 -6.96
N GLY A 392 -2.05 -10.61 -8.24
CA GLY A 392 -3.37 -10.89 -8.78
C GLY A 392 -3.32 -11.08 -10.29
N ALA A 393 -4.45 -10.91 -10.98
CA ALA A 393 -4.52 -11.05 -12.43
C ALA A 393 -3.90 -9.87 -13.20
N GLY A 394 -3.92 -8.65 -12.63
CA GLY A 394 -3.51 -7.44 -13.33
C GLY A 394 -4.55 -6.96 -14.34
N ARG A 395 -4.55 -5.66 -14.65
CA ARG A 395 -5.58 -5.04 -15.50
C ARG A 395 -5.20 -5.06 -16.98
N VAL A 396 -6.17 -5.34 -17.84
CA VAL A 396 -6.08 -5.14 -19.31
C VAL A 396 -6.79 -3.87 -19.76
N MET A 397 -7.69 -3.33 -18.94
CA MET A 397 -8.45 -2.11 -19.24
C MET A 397 -8.35 -1.08 -18.12
N SER A 398 -8.15 0.18 -18.50
CA SER A 398 -8.26 1.30 -17.56
C SER A 398 -9.68 1.39 -16.99
N ARG A 399 -9.82 1.99 -15.80
CA ARG A 399 -11.14 2.18 -15.18
C ARG A 399 -12.10 2.97 -16.08
N SER A 400 -11.59 4.00 -16.74
CA SER A 400 -12.36 4.81 -17.70
C SER A 400 -12.76 3.99 -18.92
N ALA A 401 -11.86 3.16 -19.46
CA ALA A 401 -12.17 2.29 -20.59
C ALA A 401 -13.25 1.26 -20.25
N CYS A 402 -13.25 0.72 -19.03
CA CYS A 402 -14.30 -0.19 -18.57
C CYS A 402 -15.67 0.50 -18.56
N LYS A 403 -15.75 1.72 -18.00
CA LYS A 403 -17.00 2.50 -17.94
C LYS A 403 -17.55 2.86 -19.31
N ASN A 404 -16.69 3.04 -20.30
CA ASN A 404 -17.10 3.42 -21.66
C ASN A 404 -17.49 2.22 -22.53
N ASN A 405 -16.91 1.03 -22.30
CA ASN A 405 -17.04 -0.10 -23.21
C ASN A 405 -17.80 -1.31 -22.62
N LEU A 406 -18.04 -1.35 -21.30
CA LEU A 406 -18.73 -2.46 -20.64
C LEU A 406 -20.10 -2.03 -20.12
N THR A 407 -21.02 -2.98 -20.05
CA THR A 407 -22.38 -2.76 -19.56
C THR A 407 -22.66 -3.57 -18.30
N LYS A 408 -23.48 -3.01 -17.40
CA LYS A 408 -23.77 -3.65 -16.10
C LYS A 408 -24.57 -4.93 -16.27
N SER A 409 -25.48 -4.95 -17.25
CA SER A 409 -26.25 -6.15 -17.60
C SER A 409 -25.35 -7.31 -18.07
N ALA A 410 -24.34 -7.04 -18.90
CA ALA A 410 -23.41 -8.06 -19.35
C ALA A 410 -22.57 -8.62 -18.19
N MET A 411 -22.08 -7.74 -17.31
CA MET A 411 -21.34 -8.15 -16.11
C MET A 411 -22.20 -9.01 -15.17
N LEU A 412 -23.44 -8.62 -14.90
CA LEU A 412 -24.35 -9.40 -14.05
C LEU A 412 -24.70 -10.76 -14.67
N LYS A 413 -24.88 -10.84 -15.98
CA LYS A 413 -25.11 -12.10 -16.68
C LYS A 413 -23.91 -13.05 -16.60
N GLU A 414 -22.70 -12.50 -16.68
CA GLU A 414 -21.45 -13.27 -16.53
C GLU A 414 -21.29 -13.83 -15.10
N LEU A 415 -21.61 -13.01 -14.09
CA LEU A 415 -21.64 -13.41 -12.69
C LEU A 415 -22.66 -14.52 -12.42
N GLU A 416 -23.89 -14.36 -12.94
CA GLU A 416 -24.96 -15.36 -12.82
C GLU A 416 -24.56 -16.70 -13.45
N ALA A 417 -23.93 -16.67 -14.63
CA ALA A 417 -23.44 -17.88 -15.30
C ALA A 417 -22.36 -18.61 -14.48
N CYS A 418 -21.60 -17.89 -13.65
CA CYS A 418 -20.60 -18.47 -12.75
C CYS A 418 -21.16 -18.82 -11.35
N GLY A 419 -22.45 -18.55 -11.10
CA GLY A 419 -23.07 -18.73 -9.79
C GLY A 419 -22.46 -17.83 -8.70
N VAL A 420 -22.10 -16.60 -9.07
CA VAL A 420 -21.54 -15.59 -8.15
C VAL A 420 -22.55 -14.48 -7.91
N GLU A 421 -22.85 -14.23 -6.63
CA GLU A 421 -23.69 -13.10 -6.23
C GLU A 421 -22.83 -11.86 -5.92
N LEU A 422 -23.15 -10.72 -6.53
CA LEU A 422 -22.44 -9.45 -6.31
C LEU A 422 -23.30 -8.48 -5.48
N ILE A 423 -22.73 -8.00 -4.37
CA ILE A 423 -23.28 -6.93 -3.53
C ILE A 423 -22.45 -5.65 -3.73
N GLY A 424 -23.06 -4.66 -4.40
CA GLY A 424 -22.35 -3.44 -4.79
C GLY A 424 -21.63 -3.63 -6.12
N GLY A 425 -20.38 -3.18 -6.20
CA GLY A 425 -19.51 -3.38 -7.36
C GLY A 425 -19.76 -2.36 -8.48
N ALA A 426 -18.65 -1.76 -8.92
CA ALA A 426 -18.63 -0.83 -10.03
C ALA A 426 -18.14 -1.52 -11.31
N LEU A 427 -18.53 -0.97 -12.47
CA LEU A 427 -18.20 -1.51 -13.79
C LEU A 427 -16.69 -1.59 -14.08
N ASP A 428 -15.90 -0.76 -13.42
CA ASP A 428 -14.45 -0.73 -13.56
C ASP A 428 -13.74 -1.88 -12.84
N GLU A 429 -14.49 -2.73 -12.14
CA GLU A 429 -14.02 -3.96 -11.52
C GLU A 429 -14.61 -5.22 -12.18
N SER A 430 -15.26 -5.09 -13.34
CA SER A 430 -15.76 -6.22 -14.15
C SER A 430 -14.68 -7.28 -14.40
N PRO A 431 -15.01 -8.58 -14.48
CA PRO A 431 -14.02 -9.64 -14.78
C PRO A 431 -13.21 -9.37 -16.04
N ARG A 432 -13.84 -8.78 -17.06
CA ARG A 432 -13.21 -8.43 -18.34
C ARG A 432 -12.18 -7.31 -18.26
N ALA A 433 -12.09 -6.62 -17.12
CA ALA A 433 -11.07 -5.62 -16.87
C ALA A 433 -9.69 -6.23 -16.56
N TYR A 434 -9.64 -7.53 -16.28
CA TYR A 434 -8.48 -8.25 -15.78
C TYR A 434 -7.92 -9.25 -16.80
N LYS A 435 -6.61 -9.55 -16.70
CA LYS A 435 -5.99 -10.62 -17.50
C LYS A 435 -6.56 -11.98 -17.07
N ASP A 436 -6.33 -13.00 -17.88
CA ASP A 436 -6.58 -14.38 -17.46
C ASP A 436 -5.60 -14.78 -16.35
N ILE A 437 -6.13 -15.05 -15.16
CA ILE A 437 -5.34 -15.45 -14.00
C ILE A 437 -4.59 -16.77 -14.21
N HIS A 438 -5.15 -17.72 -14.97
CA HIS A 438 -4.46 -18.99 -15.25
C HIS A 438 -3.21 -18.76 -16.11
N ARG A 439 -3.29 -17.81 -17.04
CA ARG A 439 -2.15 -17.40 -17.86
C ARG A 439 -1.07 -16.73 -17.01
N VAL A 440 -1.47 -15.83 -16.10
CA VAL A 440 -0.56 -15.18 -15.14
C VAL A 440 0.16 -16.23 -14.28
N MET A 441 -0.59 -17.19 -13.71
CA MET A 441 -0.02 -18.27 -12.89
C MET A 441 0.97 -19.14 -13.67
N LYS A 442 0.64 -19.50 -14.92
CA LYS A 442 1.53 -20.29 -15.78
C LYS A 442 2.86 -19.58 -16.07
N LEU A 443 2.89 -18.25 -16.08
CA LEU A 443 4.09 -17.46 -16.35
C LEU A 443 4.98 -17.21 -15.12
N GLN A 444 4.59 -17.73 -13.96
CA GLN A 444 5.33 -17.60 -12.70
C GLN A 444 5.47 -18.93 -11.95
N GLU A 445 5.40 -20.07 -12.64
CA GLU A 445 5.59 -21.40 -12.04
C GLU A 445 6.96 -21.53 -11.35
N GLU A 446 7.96 -20.76 -11.78
CA GLU A 446 9.28 -20.69 -11.14
C GLU A 446 9.32 -19.82 -9.87
N LEU A 447 8.28 -19.03 -9.60
CA LEU A 447 8.20 -18.12 -8.46
C LEU A 447 7.41 -18.72 -7.28
N VAL A 448 6.39 -19.52 -7.57
CA VAL A 448 5.46 -20.04 -6.57
C VAL A 448 5.01 -21.48 -6.85
N ASN A 449 4.71 -22.24 -5.79
CA ASN A 449 3.96 -23.49 -5.83
C ASN A 449 2.48 -23.19 -5.53
N VAL A 450 1.55 -23.86 -6.21
CA VAL A 450 0.11 -23.77 -5.91
C VAL A 450 -0.27 -24.83 -4.88
N LEU A 451 -0.86 -24.41 -3.76
CA LEU A 451 -1.33 -25.28 -2.68
C LEU A 451 -2.85 -25.53 -2.72
N GLY A 452 -3.58 -24.60 -3.32
CA GLY A 452 -5.04 -24.62 -3.33
C GLY A 452 -5.62 -23.48 -4.16
N THR A 453 -6.94 -23.46 -4.27
CA THR A 453 -7.68 -22.39 -4.95
C THR A 453 -8.79 -21.82 -4.06
N PHE A 454 -9.18 -20.58 -4.34
CA PHE A 454 -10.34 -19.92 -3.75
C PHE A 454 -11.30 -19.53 -4.86
N SER A 455 -12.51 -20.06 -4.84
CA SER A 455 -13.56 -19.76 -5.82
C SER A 455 -14.64 -18.88 -5.17
N PRO A 456 -14.81 -17.61 -5.60
CA PRO A 456 -15.81 -16.71 -5.01
C PRO A 456 -17.24 -17.23 -5.25
N LYS A 457 -18.11 -17.00 -4.27
CA LYS A 457 -19.57 -17.28 -4.36
C LYS A 457 -20.40 -16.05 -4.05
N ILE A 458 -19.96 -15.25 -3.09
CA ILE A 458 -20.59 -13.98 -2.74
C ILE A 458 -19.50 -12.93 -2.67
N VAL A 459 -19.59 -11.90 -3.51
CA VAL A 459 -18.61 -10.83 -3.61
C VAL A 459 -19.25 -9.55 -3.11
N ARG A 460 -18.59 -8.86 -2.17
CA ARG A 460 -19.03 -7.54 -1.73
C ARG A 460 -17.95 -6.50 -1.97
N MET A 461 -18.35 -5.40 -2.61
CA MET A 461 -17.50 -4.27 -2.94
C MET A 461 -18.21 -2.94 -2.62
N ASP A 462 -17.49 -1.83 -2.76
CA ASP A 462 -18.09 -0.50 -2.79
C ASP A 462 -18.96 -0.32 -4.05
N LYS A 463 -19.89 0.64 -4.00
CA LYS A 463 -20.88 0.86 -5.06
C LYS A 463 -20.37 1.73 -6.22
#